data_AF-A0AA97ACI4-F1
#
_entry.id   AF-A0AA97ACI4-F1
#
_cell.length_a   1.000
_cell.length_b   1.000
_cell.length_c   1.000
_cell.angle_alpha   90.00
_cell.angle_beta   90.00
_cell.angle_gamma   90.00
#
_symmetry.space_group_name_H-M   'P 1'
#
loop_
_entity.id
_entity.type
_entity.pdbx_description
1 polymer ?
#
loop_
_entity_poly.entity_id
_entity_poly.type
_entity_poly.pdbx_seq_one_letter_code
_entity_poly.pdbx_strand_id
1 'polypeptide(L)'
;MELISSAERNRLFESFAQDAFHLELRDDYSVPDEDSPFTSWLRGETVDYSYMEPWTQLIRRVTGEGKTVRRVRVITEPHTPYIQWEHATTALNEEAGEEIRWLPRHRLPEDVTFPVGGNDWWLYDDRLLAVGHFAPDGRVLGSELIEDPDTVAECVRLRDLLWSAATPHPEYKP
;
A
#
# COMPACT_ATOMS: atom_id res chain seq x y z
N MET A 1 -0.20 11.72 -20.10
CA MET A 1 -0.29 11.37 -18.68
C MET A 1 1.00 11.81 -18.03
N GLU A 2 0.92 12.73 -17.07
CA GLU A 2 2.07 13.18 -16.30
C GLU A 2 2.10 12.38 -15.00
N LEU A 3 3.26 11.78 -14.68
CA LEU A 3 3.43 10.96 -13.48
C LEU A 3 4.31 11.72 -12.50
N ILE A 4 3.85 11.82 -11.26
CA ILE A 4 4.66 12.34 -10.17
C ILE A 4 5.57 11.24 -9.63
N SER A 5 6.75 11.65 -9.16
CA SER A 5 7.71 10.75 -8.51
C SER A 5 7.20 10.27 -7.15
N SER A 6 7.80 9.19 -6.62
CA SER A 6 7.53 8.71 -5.26
C SER A 6 7.81 9.78 -4.20
N ALA A 7 8.82 10.63 -4.42
CA ALA A 7 9.14 11.73 -3.52
C ALA A 7 8.05 12.81 -3.52
N GLU A 8 7.49 13.15 -4.69
CA GLU A 8 6.37 14.08 -4.82
C GLU A 8 5.09 13.51 -4.21
N ARG A 9 4.80 12.22 -4.44
CA ARG A 9 3.67 11.53 -3.80
C ARG A 9 3.79 11.58 -2.27
N ASN A 10 4.99 11.36 -1.73
CA ASN A 10 5.19 11.42 -0.28
C ASN A 10 4.91 12.81 0.32
N ARG A 11 5.04 13.90 -0.45
CA ARG A 11 4.64 15.26 0.01
C ARG A 11 3.12 15.39 0.21
N LEU A 12 2.30 14.53 -0.40
CA LEU A 12 0.85 14.56 -0.20
C LEU A 12 0.46 14.28 1.26
N PHE A 13 1.29 13.52 1.99
CA PHE A 13 1.13 13.29 3.43
C PHE A 13 1.26 14.56 4.30
N GLU A 14 1.84 15.63 3.75
CA GLU A 14 1.91 16.94 4.42
C GLU A 14 0.60 17.73 4.26
N SER A 15 -0.22 17.40 3.26
CA SER A 15 -1.35 18.22 2.83
C SER A 15 -2.73 17.61 3.08
N PHE A 16 -2.82 16.29 3.29
CA PHE A 16 -4.10 15.66 3.61
C PHE A 16 -4.53 16.00 5.04
N ALA A 17 -5.84 16.01 5.27
CA ALA A 17 -6.46 16.55 6.46
C ALA A 17 -6.92 15.49 7.46
N GLN A 18 -7.42 14.34 6.99
CA GLN A 18 -8.12 13.36 7.83
C GLN A 18 -7.68 11.93 7.56
N ASP A 19 -7.76 11.44 6.33
CA ASP A 19 -7.58 10.02 6.00
C ASP A 19 -6.70 9.84 4.77
N ALA A 20 -5.75 8.92 4.86
CA ALA A 20 -4.99 8.39 3.75
C ALA A 20 -5.16 6.87 3.71
N PHE A 21 -5.62 6.34 2.59
CA PHE A 21 -5.82 4.90 2.38
C PHE A 21 -4.98 4.39 1.22
N HIS A 22 -4.30 3.26 1.40
CA HIS A 22 -3.53 2.60 0.35
C HIS A 22 -4.14 1.23 0.00
N LEU A 23 -4.37 1.01 -1.29
CA LEU A 23 -4.68 -0.30 -1.84
C LEU A 23 -3.46 -0.89 -2.54
N GLU A 24 -3.04 -2.07 -2.10
CA GLU A 24 -2.00 -2.87 -2.73
C GLU A 24 -2.61 -4.14 -3.32
N LEU A 25 -2.39 -4.35 -4.61
CA LEU A 25 -2.97 -5.42 -5.40
C LEU A 25 -1.92 -6.37 -5.98
N ARG A 26 -0.62 -6.17 -5.74
CA ARG A 26 0.43 -7.04 -6.28
C ARG A 26 0.95 -8.00 -5.22
N ASP A 27 1.35 -9.20 -5.66
CA ASP A 27 1.99 -10.20 -4.79
C ASP A 27 3.53 -10.10 -4.83
N ASP A 28 4.08 -9.14 -5.59
CA ASP A 28 5.51 -8.89 -5.73
C ASP A 28 5.77 -7.45 -6.22
N TYR A 29 6.61 -6.73 -5.47
CA TYR A 29 7.13 -5.40 -5.80
C TYR A 29 8.66 -5.36 -5.90
N SER A 30 9.33 -6.51 -5.84
CA SER A 30 10.76 -6.59 -6.05
C SER A 30 11.12 -6.17 -7.47
N VAL A 31 12.26 -5.48 -7.59
CA VAL A 31 12.85 -5.14 -8.89
C VAL A 31 13.95 -6.16 -9.17
N PRO A 32 13.95 -6.83 -10.33
CA PRO A 32 15.01 -7.76 -10.69
C PRO A 32 16.39 -7.11 -10.61
N ASP A 33 17.38 -7.88 -10.18
CA ASP A 33 18.80 -7.50 -10.12
C ASP A 33 19.13 -6.31 -9.18
N GLU A 34 18.20 -5.91 -8.30
CA GLU A 34 18.44 -4.95 -7.22
C GLU A 34 18.79 -5.69 -5.93
N ASP A 35 19.97 -5.41 -5.36
CA ASP A 35 20.31 -5.88 -4.00
C ASP A 35 19.52 -5.04 -2.99
N SER A 36 18.39 -5.59 -2.58
CA SER A 36 17.39 -4.97 -1.73
C SER A 36 17.33 -5.66 -0.35
N PRO A 37 16.73 -5.00 0.66
CA PRO A 37 16.44 -5.64 1.95
C PRO A 37 15.68 -6.96 1.82
N PHE A 38 14.82 -7.08 0.80
CA PHE A 38 14.12 -8.31 0.46
C PHE A 38 15.08 -9.42 -0.02
N THR A 39 16.05 -9.11 -0.88
CA THR A 39 17.02 -10.11 -1.35
C THR A 39 17.96 -10.58 -0.23
N SER A 40 18.36 -9.71 0.70
CA SER A 40 19.08 -10.11 1.91
C SER A 40 18.23 -11.02 2.80
N TRP A 41 16.96 -10.69 2.99
CA TRP A 41 16.02 -11.52 3.75
C TRP A 41 15.86 -12.92 3.15
N LEU A 42 15.73 -13.03 1.83
CA LEU A 42 15.67 -14.31 1.11
C LEU A 42 16.92 -15.18 1.33
N ARG A 43 18.09 -14.55 1.52
CA ARG A 43 19.35 -15.25 1.82
C ARG A 43 19.50 -15.61 3.31
N GLY A 44 18.56 -15.22 4.16
CA GLY A 44 18.63 -15.41 5.61
C GLY A 44 19.68 -14.52 6.29
N GLU A 45 20.07 -13.42 5.64
CA GLU A 45 21.02 -12.45 6.17
C GLU A 45 20.33 -11.49 7.15
N THR A 46 21.12 -10.85 8.01
CA THR A 46 20.62 -9.73 8.81
C THR A 46 20.18 -8.61 7.87
N VAL A 47 18.90 -8.25 7.93
CA VAL A 47 18.34 -7.15 7.16
C VAL A 47 18.51 -5.84 7.92
N ASP A 48 19.10 -4.83 7.27
CA ASP A 48 19.07 -3.46 7.78
C ASP A 48 17.72 -2.82 7.41
N TYR A 49 16.90 -2.52 8.42
CA TYR A 49 15.60 -1.87 8.25
C TYR A 49 15.68 -0.34 8.27
N SER A 50 16.88 0.26 8.28
CA SER A 50 17.07 1.72 8.26
C SER A 50 16.39 2.41 7.08
N TYR A 51 16.21 1.70 5.95
CA TYR A 51 15.49 2.20 4.78
C TYR A 51 14.01 2.51 5.06
N MET A 52 13.40 1.88 6.09
CA MET A 52 12.02 2.13 6.51
C MET A 52 11.89 3.36 7.42
N GLU A 53 12.99 3.83 8.02
CA GLU A 53 12.96 4.90 9.01
C GLU A 53 12.30 6.18 8.47
N PRO A 54 12.61 6.68 7.25
CA PRO A 54 11.95 7.86 6.70
C PRO A 54 10.43 7.70 6.58
N TRP A 55 9.97 6.52 6.16
CA TRP A 55 8.54 6.21 6.05
C TRP A 55 7.89 6.14 7.44
N THR A 56 8.45 5.37 8.36
CA THR A 56 7.87 5.22 9.71
C THR A 56 7.86 6.54 10.49
N GLN A 57 8.87 7.41 10.33
CA GLN A 57 8.85 8.76 10.92
C GLN A 57 7.73 9.63 10.34
N LEU A 58 7.53 9.57 9.02
CA LEU A 58 6.44 10.27 8.35
C LEU A 58 5.09 9.81 8.92
N ILE A 59 4.87 8.50 8.99
CA ILE A 59 3.62 7.93 9.51
C ILE A 59 3.41 8.31 10.97
N ARG A 60 4.41 8.14 11.85
CA ARG A 60 4.32 8.52 13.27
C ARG A 60 3.94 9.98 13.46
N ARG A 61 4.51 10.88 12.66
CA ARG A 61 4.19 12.31 12.72
C ARG A 61 2.73 12.55 12.33
N VAL A 62 2.33 12.02 11.17
CA VAL A 62 1.00 12.20 10.60
C VAL A 62 -0.09 11.63 11.52
N THR A 63 0.12 10.42 12.06
CA THR A 63 -0.84 9.78 12.97
C THR A 63 -0.85 10.45 14.34
N GLY A 64 0.29 10.96 14.80
CA GLY A 64 0.41 11.80 16.00
C GLY A 64 -0.34 13.15 15.91
N GLU A 65 -0.59 13.65 14.69
CA GLU A 65 -1.45 14.81 14.43
C GLU A 65 -2.96 14.47 14.47
N GLY A 66 -3.33 13.21 14.74
CA GLY A 66 -4.70 12.72 14.77
C GLY A 66 -5.28 12.32 13.41
N LYS A 67 -4.44 12.22 12.38
CA LYS A 67 -4.83 11.74 11.05
C LYS A 67 -4.75 10.22 10.98
N THR A 68 -5.52 9.63 10.07
CA THR A 68 -5.59 8.18 9.88
C THR A 68 -4.80 7.76 8.63
N VAL A 69 -4.00 6.70 8.75
CA VAL A 69 -3.31 6.05 7.62
C VAL A 69 -3.65 4.57 7.63
N ARG A 70 -4.25 4.09 6.55
CA ARG A 70 -4.79 2.73 6.43
C ARG A 70 -4.28 2.06 5.18
N ARG A 71 -4.12 0.74 5.22
CA ARG A 71 -3.72 -0.08 4.07
C ARG A 71 -4.50 -1.37 4.00
N VAL A 72 -4.93 -1.73 2.79
CA VAL A 72 -5.38 -3.09 2.48
C VAL A 72 -4.42 -3.70 1.48
N ARG A 73 -3.92 -4.88 1.83
CA ARG A 73 -3.17 -5.76 0.93
C ARG A 73 -4.08 -6.86 0.43
N VAL A 74 -4.39 -6.85 -0.86
CA VAL A 74 -5.08 -7.95 -1.53
C VAL A 74 -4.01 -8.91 -2.05
N ILE A 75 -3.98 -10.13 -1.50
CA ILE A 75 -2.87 -11.08 -1.69
C ILE A 75 -3.34 -12.42 -2.24
N THR A 76 -2.46 -13.15 -2.92
CA THR A 76 -2.71 -14.55 -3.28
C THR A 76 -2.20 -15.50 -2.19
N GLU A 77 -2.99 -16.54 -1.91
CA GLU A 77 -2.57 -17.67 -1.08
C GLU A 77 -2.38 -18.93 -1.95
N PRO A 78 -1.33 -19.74 -1.71
CA PRO A 78 -0.29 -19.56 -0.70
C PRO A 78 0.62 -18.34 -0.97
N HIS A 79 1.16 -17.73 0.09
CA HIS A 79 1.94 -16.50 -0.02
C HIS A 79 3.20 -16.70 -0.84
N THR A 80 3.48 -15.73 -1.71
CA THR A 80 4.79 -15.57 -2.33
C THR A 80 5.84 -15.24 -1.27
N PRO A 81 7.15 -15.46 -1.55
CA PRO A 81 8.20 -15.03 -0.63
C PRO A 81 8.14 -13.54 -0.32
N TYR A 82 7.74 -12.70 -1.29
CA TYR A 82 7.58 -11.27 -1.10
C TYR A 82 6.47 -10.95 -0.09
N ILE A 83 5.30 -11.59 -0.22
CA ILE A 83 4.20 -11.41 0.76
C ILE A 83 4.58 -11.91 2.16
N GLN A 84 5.34 -13.01 2.26
CA GLN A 84 5.87 -13.47 3.56
C GLN A 84 6.79 -12.44 4.21
N TRP A 85 7.67 -11.83 3.40
CA TRP A 85 8.53 -10.75 3.85
C TRP A 85 7.73 -9.52 4.28
N GLU A 86 6.78 -9.06 3.46
CA GLU A 86 5.90 -7.94 3.81
C GLU A 86 5.15 -8.21 5.11
N HIS A 87 4.61 -9.41 5.29
CA HIS A 87 3.92 -9.80 6.52
C HIS A 87 4.86 -9.70 7.72
N ALA A 88 6.09 -10.22 7.60
CA ALA A 88 7.09 -10.16 8.66
C ALA A 88 7.51 -8.73 9.03
N THR A 89 7.54 -7.80 8.07
CA THR A 89 7.94 -6.40 8.31
C THR A 89 6.78 -5.47 8.70
N THR A 90 5.53 -5.93 8.60
CA THR A 90 4.33 -5.10 8.83
C THR A 90 4.23 -4.57 10.25
N ALA A 91 4.79 -5.26 11.23
CA ALA A 91 4.86 -4.78 12.60
C ALA A 91 5.50 -3.37 12.71
N LEU A 92 6.51 -3.08 11.88
CA LEU A 92 7.16 -1.76 11.85
C LEU A 92 6.23 -0.63 11.39
N ASN A 93 5.30 -0.95 10.49
CA ASN A 93 4.26 -0.01 10.03
C ASN A 93 3.20 0.19 11.12
N GLU A 94 2.73 -0.87 11.78
CA GLU A 94 1.75 -0.76 12.87
C GLU A 94 2.32 0.01 14.07
N GLU A 95 3.59 -0.24 14.42
CA GLU A 95 4.30 0.52 15.45
C GLU A 95 4.46 2.00 15.09
N ALA A 96 4.43 2.34 13.80
CA ALA A 96 4.43 3.72 13.33
C ALA A 96 3.03 4.37 13.36
N GLY A 97 1.97 3.58 13.56
CA GLY A 97 0.58 4.03 13.62
C GLY A 97 -0.24 3.78 12.36
N GLU A 98 0.29 3.06 11.36
CA GLU A 98 -0.49 2.66 10.19
C GLU A 98 -1.36 1.45 10.52
N GLU A 99 -2.64 1.48 10.13
CA GLU A 99 -3.52 0.32 10.29
C GLU A 99 -3.51 -0.54 9.01
N ILE A 100 -3.09 -1.80 9.13
CA ILE A 100 -2.91 -2.68 7.96
C ILE A 100 -3.84 -3.89 8.05
N ARG A 101 -4.54 -4.17 6.96
CA ARG A 101 -5.39 -5.35 6.81
C ARG A 101 -5.03 -6.18 5.58
N TRP A 102 -5.29 -7.47 5.67
CA TRP A 102 -4.98 -8.47 4.66
C TRP A 102 -6.26 -9.07 4.11
N LEU A 103 -6.34 -9.20 2.79
CA LEU A 103 -7.48 -9.78 2.11
C LEU A 103 -7.00 -10.82 1.08
N PRO A 104 -7.11 -12.12 1.39
CA PRO A 104 -6.83 -13.15 0.40
C PRO A 104 -7.78 -13.02 -0.80
N ARG A 105 -7.24 -13.07 -2.02
CA ARG A 105 -8.01 -12.88 -3.27
C ARG A 105 -9.20 -13.83 -3.39
N HIS A 106 -9.06 -15.06 -2.90
CA HIS A 106 -10.14 -16.05 -2.92
C HIS A 106 -11.32 -15.71 -1.98
N ARG A 107 -11.17 -14.67 -1.13
CA ARG A 107 -12.21 -14.12 -0.25
C ARG A 107 -12.71 -12.74 -0.69
N LEU A 108 -12.28 -12.26 -1.85
CA LEU A 108 -12.85 -11.03 -2.40
C LEU A 108 -14.37 -11.21 -2.55
N PRO A 109 -15.16 -10.19 -2.19
CA PRO A 109 -16.59 -10.21 -2.45
C PRO A 109 -16.88 -10.49 -3.93
N GLU A 110 -18.00 -11.18 -4.19
CA GLU A 110 -18.48 -11.39 -5.56
C GLU A 110 -18.70 -10.03 -6.26
N ASP A 111 -18.48 -9.98 -7.57
CA ASP A 111 -18.64 -8.79 -8.42
C ASP A 111 -17.73 -7.58 -8.14
N VAL A 112 -16.66 -7.74 -7.35
CA VAL A 112 -15.65 -6.68 -7.20
C VAL A 112 -14.99 -6.38 -8.54
N THR A 113 -15.07 -5.11 -8.94
CA THR A 113 -14.29 -4.55 -10.05
C THR A 113 -13.24 -3.61 -9.48
N PHE A 114 -12.01 -3.71 -9.99
CA PHE A 114 -10.95 -2.79 -9.61
C PHE A 114 -10.90 -1.62 -10.61
N PRO A 115 -11.16 -0.37 -10.18
CA PRO A 115 -11.04 0.80 -11.03
C PRO A 115 -9.59 1.05 -11.42
N VAL A 116 -9.36 2.08 -12.24
CA VAL A 116 -8.01 2.57 -12.60
C VAL A 116 -7.07 1.47 -13.14
N GLY A 117 -7.65 0.51 -13.87
CA GLY A 117 -6.90 -0.58 -14.51
C GLY A 117 -6.41 -1.67 -13.56
N GLY A 118 -6.92 -1.73 -12.32
CA GLY A 118 -6.43 -2.69 -11.32
C GLY A 118 -5.04 -2.34 -10.79
N ASN A 119 -4.65 -1.07 -10.90
CA ASN A 119 -3.43 -0.55 -10.30
C ASN A 119 -3.61 -0.30 -8.80
N ASP A 120 -2.50 -0.24 -8.09
CA ASP A 120 -2.44 0.23 -6.72
C ASP A 120 -2.72 1.72 -6.66
N TRP A 121 -3.26 2.19 -5.54
CA TRP A 121 -3.49 3.62 -5.36
C TRP A 121 -3.50 4.02 -3.91
N TRP A 122 -3.03 5.25 -3.68
CA TRP A 122 -3.38 6.01 -2.48
C TRP A 122 -4.64 6.82 -2.74
N LEU A 123 -5.50 6.94 -1.74
CA LEU A 123 -6.64 7.84 -1.67
C LEU A 123 -6.46 8.76 -0.47
N TYR A 124 -6.51 10.06 -0.71
CA TYR A 124 -6.39 11.10 0.31
C TYR A 124 -7.71 11.86 0.44
N ASP A 125 -8.22 11.98 1.67
CA ASP A 125 -9.42 12.75 2.06
C ASP A 125 -10.64 12.57 1.14
N ASP A 126 -10.86 11.37 0.61
CA ASP A 126 -11.95 11.05 -0.32
C ASP A 126 -12.03 11.98 -1.55
N ARG A 127 -10.90 12.56 -1.96
CA ARG A 127 -10.85 13.60 -3.01
C ARG A 127 -9.74 13.43 -4.04
N LEU A 128 -8.62 12.82 -3.65
CA LEU A 128 -7.44 12.74 -4.50
C LEU A 128 -6.90 11.32 -4.50
N LEU A 129 -6.79 10.74 -5.70
CA LEU A 129 -6.08 9.50 -5.93
C LEU A 129 -4.65 9.77 -6.40
N ALA A 130 -3.71 8.96 -5.92
CA ALA A 130 -2.39 8.80 -6.53
C ALA A 130 -2.24 7.34 -6.98
N VAL A 131 -2.52 7.08 -8.25
CA VAL A 131 -2.54 5.74 -8.85
C VAL A 131 -1.12 5.35 -9.27
N GLY A 132 -0.60 4.26 -8.70
CA GLY A 132 0.73 3.74 -8.99
C GLY A 132 0.80 3.07 -10.37
N HIS A 133 1.76 3.49 -11.19
CA HIS A 133 2.04 2.90 -12.49
C HIS A 133 3.37 2.17 -12.46
N PHE A 134 3.41 0.96 -13.02
CA PHE A 134 4.57 0.08 -13.02
C PHE A 134 4.93 -0.33 -14.45
N ALA A 135 6.22 -0.48 -14.71
CA ALA A 135 6.71 -1.09 -15.95
C ALA A 135 6.45 -2.61 -15.92
N PRO A 136 6.49 -3.29 -17.08
CA PRO A 136 6.30 -4.74 -17.15
C PRO A 136 7.29 -5.56 -16.31
N ASP A 137 8.47 -4.99 -16.03
CA ASP A 137 9.52 -5.57 -15.19
C ASP A 137 9.31 -5.33 -13.68
N GLY A 138 8.21 -4.67 -13.29
CA GLY A 138 7.89 -4.35 -11.89
C GLY A 138 8.40 -3.00 -11.40
N ARG A 139 9.23 -2.30 -12.17
CA ARG A 139 9.78 -1.00 -11.75
C ARG A 139 8.70 0.07 -11.66
N VAL A 140 8.71 0.85 -10.58
CA VAL A 140 7.81 1.99 -10.41
C VAL A 140 8.10 3.07 -11.46
N LEU A 141 7.07 3.46 -12.21
CA LEU A 141 7.12 4.56 -13.18
C LEU A 141 6.73 5.90 -12.56
N GLY A 142 5.91 5.87 -11.52
CA GLY A 142 5.42 7.05 -10.80
C GLY A 142 3.95 6.90 -10.43
N SER A 143 3.32 8.00 -10.05
CA SER A 143 1.90 8.04 -9.73
C SER A 143 1.14 9.05 -10.59
N GLU A 144 -0.02 8.66 -11.08
CA GLU A 144 -0.96 9.57 -11.73
C GLU A 144 -1.90 10.16 -10.68
N LEU A 145 -2.10 11.49 -10.71
CA LEU A 145 -3.06 12.15 -9.84
C LEU A 145 -4.42 12.23 -10.51
N ILE A 146 -5.46 11.76 -9.81
CA ILE A 146 -6.84 11.78 -10.29
C ILE A 146 -7.73 12.44 -9.24
N GLU A 147 -8.43 13.51 -9.65
CA GLU A 147 -9.45 14.23 -8.86
C GLU A 147 -10.86 14.12 -9.50
N ASP A 148 -11.01 13.29 -10.53
CA ASP A 148 -12.30 13.05 -11.17
C ASP A 148 -13.31 12.48 -10.16
N PRO A 149 -14.44 13.16 -9.90
CA PRO A 149 -15.35 12.79 -8.81
C PRO A 149 -15.94 11.38 -8.95
N ASP A 150 -16.24 10.94 -10.18
CA ASP A 150 -16.85 9.63 -10.41
C ASP A 150 -15.85 8.51 -10.13
N THR A 151 -14.61 8.67 -10.61
CA THR A 151 -13.50 7.74 -10.34
C THR A 151 -13.17 7.68 -8.85
N VAL A 152 -13.06 8.84 -8.19
CA VAL A 152 -12.79 8.91 -6.74
C VAL A 152 -13.92 8.24 -5.94
N ALA A 153 -15.18 8.50 -6.29
CA ALA A 153 -16.31 7.88 -5.62
C ALA A 153 -16.32 6.35 -5.78
N GLU A 154 -15.85 5.82 -6.92
CA GLU A 154 -15.68 4.37 -7.11
C GLU A 154 -14.59 3.80 -6.21
N CYS A 155 -13.42 4.44 -6.13
CA CYS A 155 -12.34 4.02 -5.24
C CYS A 155 -12.74 4.14 -3.75
N VAL A 156 -13.52 5.14 -3.36
CA VAL A 156 -14.07 5.27 -2.00
C VAL A 156 -14.98 4.08 -1.67
N ARG A 157 -15.91 3.73 -2.58
CA ARG A 157 -16.78 2.55 -2.38
C ARG A 157 -15.98 1.27 -2.26
N LEU A 158 -14.96 1.10 -3.12
CA LEU A 158 -14.09 -0.07 -3.08
C LEU A 158 -13.28 -0.12 -1.79
N ARG A 159 -12.70 1.00 -1.33
CA ARG A 159 -12.02 1.10 -0.03
C ARG A 159 -12.89 0.56 1.08
N ASP A 160 -14.11 1.07 1.22
CA ASP A 160 -14.99 0.74 2.35
C ASP A 160 -15.36 -0.75 2.34
N LEU A 161 -15.63 -1.29 1.14
CA LEU A 161 -15.91 -2.71 0.94
C LEU A 161 -14.71 -3.58 1.35
N LEU A 162 -13.52 -3.29 0.82
CA LEU A 162 -12.32 -4.09 1.08
C LEU A 162 -11.86 -3.95 2.53
N TRP A 163 -11.91 -2.75 3.10
CA TRP A 163 -11.57 -2.51 4.51
C TRP A 163 -12.45 -3.34 5.45
N SER A 164 -13.76 -3.41 5.17
CA SER A 164 -14.69 -4.20 5.97
C SER A 164 -14.50 -5.71 5.82
N ALA A 165 -14.03 -6.18 4.66
CA ALA A 165 -13.81 -7.61 4.40
C ALA A 165 -12.42 -8.11 4.86
N ALA A 166 -11.43 -7.22 4.91
CA ALA A 166 -10.05 -7.56 5.22
C ALA A 166 -9.82 -7.84 6.72
N THR A 167 -8.89 -8.75 7.00
CA THR A 167 -8.52 -9.14 8.37
C THR A 167 -7.39 -8.24 8.91
N PRO A 168 -7.52 -7.64 10.10
CA PRO A 168 -6.43 -6.89 10.75
C PRO A 168 -5.14 -7.70 10.86
N HIS A 169 -3.98 -7.06 10.68
CA HIS A 169 -2.68 -7.75 10.70
C HIS A 169 -2.43 -8.61 11.96
N PRO A 170 -2.77 -8.18 13.20
CA PRO A 170 -2.55 -9.01 14.40
C PRO A 170 -3.36 -10.32 14.38
N GLU A 171 -4.50 -10.32 13.69
CA GLU A 171 -5.44 -11.44 13.57
C GLU A 171 -5.13 -12.33 12.35
N TYR A 172 -4.50 -11.77 11.31
CA TYR A 172 -4.19 -12.48 10.09
C TYR A 172 -3.05 -13.49 10.30
N LYS A 173 -3.36 -14.79 10.17
CA LYS A 173 -2.41 -15.90 10.30
C LYS A 173 -2.22 -16.55 8.91
N PRO A 174 -1.03 -16.37 8.28
CA PRO A 174 -0.62 -17.06 7.06
C PRO A 174 -0.77 -18.59 7.14
#